data_AF-A0A6M6JXB1-F1
#
_entry.id   AF-A0A6M6JXB1-F1
#
_cell.length_a   1.000
_cell.length_b   1.000
_cell.length_c   1.000
_cell.angle_alpha   90.00
_cell.angle_beta   90.00
_cell.angle_gamma   90.00
#
_symmetry.space_group_name_H-M   'P 1'
#
loop_
_entity.id
_entity.type
_entity.pdbx_description
1 polymer ?
#
loop_
_entity_poly.entity_id
_entity_poly.type
_entity_poly.pdbx_seq_one_letter_code
_entity_poly.pdbx_strand_id
1 'polypeptide(L)'
;MERDPHSGPVPEQAWHADALARERGRVQIFNATRPDGLDGWTMDAQQYELMRAHILDMIDEHADADGTIALRDVIDAAQRRYATHPLFPGGRTRNYCTFTKVDLEARCEIDRIPRSSPQRIRRHVRRDTPTSCCR
;
A
#
# COMPACT_ATOMS: atom_id res chain seq x y z
N MET A 1 20.49 -12.55 0.45
CA MET A 1 19.46 -11.66 1.04
C MET A 1 18.12 -12.30 0.72
N GLU A 2 17.41 -12.78 1.73
CA GLU A 2 16.09 -13.40 1.54
C GLU A 2 15.08 -12.30 1.17
N ARG A 3 14.25 -12.55 0.14
CA ARG A 3 13.30 -11.57 -0.38
C ARG A 3 12.14 -11.42 0.63
N ASP A 4 11.67 -10.20 0.84
CA ASP A 4 10.45 -9.99 1.62
C ASP A 4 9.25 -10.59 0.84
N PRO A 5 8.54 -11.61 1.38
CA PRO A 5 7.39 -12.22 0.71
C PRO A 5 6.20 -11.27 0.53
N HIS A 6 6.19 -10.12 1.22
CA HIS A 6 5.15 -9.10 1.08
C HIS A 6 5.42 -8.10 -0.04
N SER A 7 6.65 -8.09 -0.57
CA SER A 7 7.04 -7.20 -1.66
C SER A 7 6.98 -7.94 -3.00
N GLY A 8 6.81 -7.18 -4.09
CA GLY A 8 6.75 -7.71 -5.45
C GLY A 8 7.97 -8.54 -5.88
N PRO A 9 7.94 -9.08 -7.12
CA PRO A 9 6.98 -8.77 -8.18
C PRO A 9 5.69 -9.60 -8.08
N VAL A 10 4.55 -8.97 -8.39
CA VAL A 10 3.29 -9.70 -8.66
C VAL A 10 3.24 -10.17 -10.12
N PRO A 11 2.54 -11.29 -10.42
CA PRO A 11 2.42 -11.81 -11.79
C PRO A 11 1.81 -10.81 -12.79
N GLU A 12 2.15 -10.93 -14.07
CA GLU A 12 1.64 -10.05 -15.13
C GLU A 12 0.11 -10.08 -15.27
N GLN A 13 -0.51 -11.23 -15.01
CA GLN A 13 -1.97 -11.34 -14.97
C GLN A 13 -2.62 -10.42 -13.93
N ALA A 14 -1.96 -10.14 -12.80
CA ALA A 14 -2.44 -9.22 -11.78
C ALA A 14 -2.41 -7.78 -12.31
N TRP A 15 -1.32 -7.39 -12.98
CA TRP A 15 -1.20 -6.10 -13.66
C TRP A 15 -2.25 -5.91 -14.75
N HIS A 16 -2.51 -6.94 -15.55
CA HIS A 16 -3.58 -6.91 -16.54
C HIS A 16 -4.96 -6.73 -15.89
N ALA A 17 -5.24 -7.45 -14.80
CA ALA A 17 -6.48 -7.30 -14.05
C ALA A 17 -6.64 -5.89 -13.44
N ASP A 18 -5.56 -5.27 -12.96
CA ASP A 18 -5.58 -3.88 -12.48
C ASP A 18 -5.88 -2.90 -13.60
N ALA A 19 -5.26 -3.07 -14.78
CA ALA A 19 -5.52 -2.22 -15.94
C ALA A 19 -7.01 -2.25 -16.32
N LEU A 20 -7.62 -3.45 -16.40
CA LEU A 20 -9.05 -3.62 -16.67
C LEU A 20 -9.95 -3.04 -15.56
N ALA A 21 -9.51 -3.09 -14.30
CA ALA A 21 -10.25 -2.47 -13.20
C ALA A 21 -10.20 -0.94 -13.28
N ARG A 22 -9.05 -0.37 -13.66
CA ARG A 22 -8.86 1.09 -13.81
C ARG A 22 -9.71 1.68 -14.91
N GLU A 23 -9.93 0.97 -16.00
CA GLU A 23 -10.91 1.34 -17.04
C GLU A 23 -12.33 1.52 -16.48
N ARG A 24 -12.65 0.89 -15.34
CA ARG A 24 -13.94 0.95 -14.65
C ARG A 24 -13.93 1.86 -13.42
N GLY A 25 -12.90 2.69 -13.27
CA GLY A 25 -12.75 3.58 -12.11
C GLY A 25 -12.41 2.87 -10.80
N ARG A 26 -11.80 1.67 -10.87
CA ARG A 26 -11.40 0.89 -9.70
C ARG A 26 -9.93 0.49 -9.76
N VAL A 27 -9.37 0.05 -8.65
CA VAL A 27 -8.00 -0.45 -8.55
C VAL A 27 -8.05 -1.88 -8.03
N GLN A 28 -7.35 -2.80 -8.67
CA GLN A 28 -7.11 -4.12 -8.09
C GLN A 28 -6.09 -3.99 -6.97
N ILE A 29 -6.44 -4.53 -5.81
CA ILE A 29 -5.53 -4.53 -4.67
C ILE A 29 -4.59 -5.72 -4.83
N PHE A 30 -3.30 -5.43 -4.95
CA PHE A 30 -2.27 -6.45 -5.01
C PHE A 30 -1.90 -6.97 -3.64
N ASN A 31 -1.50 -8.24 -3.59
CA ASN A 31 -0.98 -8.89 -2.41
C ASN A 31 0.07 -9.92 -2.84
N ALA A 32 1.35 -9.59 -2.67
CA ALA A 32 2.46 -10.42 -3.14
C ALA A 32 2.56 -11.79 -2.44
N THR A 33 1.90 -11.97 -1.29
CA THR A 33 1.84 -13.26 -0.60
C THR A 33 0.83 -14.24 -1.20
N ARG A 34 0.01 -13.79 -2.16
CA ARG A 34 -1.00 -14.61 -2.83
C ARG A 34 -0.45 -15.20 -4.13
N PRO A 35 -0.79 -16.45 -4.48
CA PRO A 35 -0.26 -17.10 -5.68
C PRO A 35 -0.54 -16.35 -7.00
N ASP A 36 -1.68 -15.66 -7.08
CA ASP A 36 -2.10 -14.86 -8.23
C ASP A 36 -1.69 -13.38 -8.12
N GLY A 37 -1.09 -12.97 -7.00
CA GLY A 37 -0.71 -11.59 -6.71
C GLY A 37 -1.87 -10.65 -6.38
N LEU A 38 -3.10 -11.15 -6.23
CA LEU A 38 -4.30 -10.35 -5.99
C LEU A 38 -4.85 -10.59 -4.57
N ASP A 39 -5.37 -9.54 -3.94
CA ASP A 39 -6.04 -9.66 -2.63
C ASP A 39 -7.49 -10.14 -2.75
N GLY A 40 -8.03 -10.26 -3.98
CA GLY A 40 -9.36 -10.78 -4.27
C GLY A 40 -10.48 -9.74 -4.27
N TRP A 41 -10.16 -8.44 -4.18
CA TRP A 41 -11.15 -7.36 -4.20
C TRP A 41 -10.59 -6.07 -4.83
N THR A 42 -11.49 -5.15 -5.19
CA THR A 42 -11.14 -3.86 -5.81
C THR A 42 -11.59 -2.67 -4.97
N MET A 43 -10.82 -1.58 -4.99
CA MET A 43 -11.16 -0.31 -4.36
C MET A 43 -11.61 0.72 -5.41
N ASP A 44 -12.48 1.66 -5.05
CA ASP A 44 -12.74 2.82 -5.90
C ASP A 44 -11.44 3.61 -6.13
N ALA A 45 -11.21 4.10 -7.35
CA ALA A 45 -9.95 4.76 -7.69
C ALA A 45 -9.71 6.04 -6.89
N GLN A 46 -10.74 6.84 -6.60
CA GLN A 46 -10.56 8.07 -5.83
C GLN A 46 -10.28 7.75 -4.35
N GLN A 47 -10.95 6.74 -3.79
CA GLN A 47 -10.64 6.23 -2.44
C GLN A 47 -9.19 5.74 -2.36
N TYR A 48 -8.75 4.99 -3.37
CA TYR A 48 -7.40 4.43 -3.44
C TYR A 48 -6.35 5.53 -3.53
N GLU A 49 -6.46 6.46 -4.48
CA GLU A 49 -5.45 7.50 -4.67
C GLU A 49 -5.36 8.44 -3.46
N LEU A 50 -6.49 8.78 -2.84
CA LEU A 50 -6.49 9.56 -1.59
C LEU A 50 -5.76 8.81 -0.48
N MET A 51 -6.03 7.52 -0.30
CA MET A 51 -5.40 6.73 0.75
C MET A 51 -3.92 6.46 0.47
N ARG A 52 -3.56 6.25 -0.81
CA ARG A 52 -2.19 6.10 -1.26
C ARG A 52 -1.40 7.37 -0.97
N ALA A 53 -1.89 8.53 -1.41
CA ALA A 53 -1.27 9.83 -1.12
C ALA A 53 -1.08 10.01 0.39
N HIS A 54 -2.14 9.78 1.19
CA HIS A 54 -2.05 9.88 2.66
C HIS A 54 -0.94 9.01 3.26
N ILE A 55 -0.83 7.74 2.89
CA ILE A 55 0.20 6.84 3.43
C ILE A 55 1.60 7.34 3.05
N LEU A 56 1.76 7.74 1.79
CA LEU A 56 3.02 8.17 1.22
C LEU A 56 3.50 9.50 1.82
N ASP A 57 2.60 10.48 1.96
CA ASP A 57 2.86 11.77 2.59
C ASP A 57 3.18 11.60 4.09
N MET A 58 2.45 10.73 4.80
CA MET A 58 2.75 10.44 6.21
C MET A 58 4.16 9.86 6.41
N ILE A 59 4.66 9.05 5.48
CA ILE A 59 6.04 8.56 5.54
C ILE A 59 7.02 9.71 5.32
N ASP A 60 6.79 10.55 4.31
CA ASP A 60 7.72 11.62 3.94
C ASP A 60 7.81 12.73 4.99
N GLU A 61 6.69 13.07 5.63
CA GLU A 61 6.58 14.20 6.55
C GLU A 61 6.80 13.80 8.03
N HIS A 62 6.56 12.54 8.37
CA HIS A 62 6.47 12.10 9.77
C HIS A 62 7.23 10.82 10.10
N ALA A 63 8.06 10.29 9.18
CA ALA A 63 8.98 9.22 9.54
C ALA A 63 9.95 9.67 10.66
N ASP A 64 10.32 8.71 11.50
CA ASP A 64 11.39 8.87 12.49
C ASP A 64 12.75 9.07 11.79
N ALA A 65 13.79 9.41 12.54
CA ALA A 65 15.14 9.65 12.01
C ALA A 65 15.73 8.47 11.21
N ASP A 66 15.21 7.25 11.40
CA ASP A 66 15.59 6.05 10.65
C ASP A 66 14.81 5.88 9.33
N GLY A 67 13.95 6.84 8.97
CA GLY A 67 13.15 6.85 7.75
C GLY A 67 11.93 5.92 7.81
N THR A 68 11.54 5.43 9.00
CA THR A 68 10.39 4.54 9.17
C THR A 68 9.27 5.21 9.97
N ILE A 69 8.03 4.77 9.78
CA ILE A 69 6.86 5.21 10.56
C ILE A 69 6.05 4.02 11.04
N ALA A 70 5.40 4.13 12.20
CA ALA A 70 4.49 3.11 12.68
C ALA A 70 3.16 3.15 11.89
N LEU A 71 2.74 1.99 11.37
CA LEU A 71 1.49 1.87 10.60
C LEU A 71 0.25 2.30 11.40
N ARG A 72 0.27 2.09 12.72
CA ARG A 72 -0.83 2.54 13.60
C ARG A 72 -1.03 4.05 13.49
N ASP A 73 0.04 4.82 13.48
CA ASP A 73 -0.04 6.28 13.49
C ASP A 73 -0.56 6.81 12.15
N VAL A 74 -0.23 6.14 11.04
CA VAL A 74 -0.80 6.40 9.71
C VAL A 74 -2.32 6.13 9.69
N ILE A 75 -2.76 5.02 10.27
CA ILE A 75 -4.19 4.64 10.37
C ILE A 75 -4.95 5.66 11.24
N ASP A 76 -4.40 6.01 12.40
CA ASP A 76 -5.04 6.95 13.32
C ASP A 76 -5.14 8.35 12.70
N ALA A 77 -4.12 8.79 11.97
CA ALA A 77 -4.14 10.03 11.21
C ALA A 77 -5.21 10.00 10.10
N ALA A 78 -5.31 8.91 9.34
CA ALA A 78 -6.33 8.75 8.31
C ALA A 78 -7.74 8.80 8.90
N GLN A 79 -7.96 8.10 10.02
CA GLN A 79 -9.23 8.09 10.72
C GLN A 79 -9.62 9.49 11.19
N ARG A 80 -8.69 10.25 11.81
CA ARG A 80 -8.96 11.63 12.22
C ARG A 80 -9.28 12.55 11.04
N ARG A 81 -8.57 12.39 9.92
CA ARG A 81 -8.67 13.29 8.76
C ARG A 81 -9.89 13.00 7.87
N TYR A 82 -10.24 11.72 7.71
CA TYR A 82 -11.19 11.30 6.68
C TYR A 82 -12.47 10.61 7.21
N ALA A 83 -12.69 10.54 8.53
CA ALA A 83 -13.90 9.93 9.09
C ALA A 83 -15.22 10.53 8.56
N THR A 84 -15.23 11.81 8.19
CA THR A 84 -16.40 12.51 7.66
C THR A 84 -16.28 12.81 6.17
N HIS A 85 -15.23 12.31 5.51
CA HIS A 85 -14.97 12.62 4.12
C HIS A 85 -15.99 11.91 3.21
N PRO A 86 -16.54 12.57 2.17
CA PRO A 86 -17.57 11.99 1.31
C PRO A 86 -17.17 10.67 0.64
N LEU A 87 -15.88 10.49 0.36
CA LEU A 87 -15.36 9.24 -0.22
C LEU A 87 -15.39 8.05 0.74
N PHE A 88 -15.56 8.24 2.06
CA PHE A 88 -15.60 7.15 3.02
C PHE A 88 -16.92 7.16 3.79
N PRO A 89 -18.04 6.81 3.12
CA PRO A 89 -19.34 6.75 3.78
C PRO A 89 -19.28 5.72 4.93
N GLY A 90 -19.65 6.15 6.14
CA GLY A 90 -19.52 5.36 7.37
C GLY A 90 -18.20 5.54 8.11
N GLY A 91 -17.25 6.31 7.57
CA GLY A 91 -16.11 6.87 8.28
C GLY A 91 -15.05 5.87 8.74
N ARG A 92 -15.08 4.62 8.28
CA ARG A 92 -14.13 3.57 8.70
C ARG A 92 -12.95 3.50 7.74
N THR A 93 -11.85 4.19 8.06
CA THR A 93 -10.70 4.31 7.15
C THR A 93 -9.67 3.19 7.30
N ARG A 94 -9.69 2.46 8.43
CA ARG A 94 -8.70 1.43 8.75
C ARG A 94 -8.48 0.39 7.66
N ASN A 95 -9.57 -0.15 7.09
CA ASN A 95 -9.46 -1.18 6.06
C ASN A 95 -8.88 -0.60 4.78
N TYR A 96 -9.28 0.61 4.39
CA TYR A 96 -8.69 1.32 3.26
C TYR A 96 -7.18 1.47 3.44
N CYS A 97 -6.72 1.98 4.58
CA CYS A 97 -5.28 2.05 4.88
C CYS A 97 -4.60 0.68 4.78
N THR A 98 -5.19 -0.35 5.40
CA THR A 98 -4.58 -1.68 5.49
C THR A 98 -4.38 -2.29 4.12
N PHE A 99 -5.39 -2.23 3.27
CA PHE A 99 -5.31 -2.80 1.94
C PHE A 99 -4.49 -1.97 0.99
N THR A 100 -4.60 -0.64 1.01
CA THR A 100 -3.73 0.23 0.22
C THR A 100 -2.27 0.00 0.61
N LYS A 101 -1.95 -0.15 1.90
CA LYS A 101 -0.59 -0.50 2.35
C LYS A 101 -0.11 -1.83 1.74
N VAL A 102 -0.91 -2.89 1.79
CA VAL A 102 -0.53 -4.21 1.22
C VAL A 102 -0.29 -4.09 -0.29
N ASP A 103 -1.12 -3.34 -0.99
CA ASP A 103 -0.96 -3.07 -2.41
C ASP A 103 0.34 -2.26 -2.69
N LEU A 104 0.64 -1.25 -1.90
CA LEU A 104 1.87 -0.46 -2.02
C LEU A 104 3.14 -1.28 -1.76
N GLU A 105 3.09 -2.26 -0.86
CA GLU A 105 4.19 -3.23 -0.67
C GLU A 105 4.38 -4.09 -1.92
N ALA A 106 3.27 -4.62 -2.46
CA ALA A 106 3.30 -5.45 -3.66
C ALA A 106 3.74 -4.69 -4.92
N ARG A 107 3.44 -3.37 -4.99
CA ARG A 107 3.90 -2.45 -6.03
C ARG A 107 5.32 -1.90 -5.79
N CYS A 108 5.95 -2.25 -4.66
CA CYS A 108 7.27 -1.77 -4.26
C CYS A 108 7.35 -0.23 -4.18
N GLU A 109 6.31 0.40 -3.64
CA GLU A 109 6.31 1.82 -3.30
C GLU A 109 6.73 2.07 -1.84
N ILE A 110 6.46 1.09 -0.98
CA ILE A 110 6.87 1.06 0.42
C ILE A 110 7.48 -0.29 0.77
N ASP A 111 8.34 -0.31 1.78
CA ASP A 111 8.84 -1.55 2.39
C ASP A 111 8.16 -1.79 3.74
N ARG A 112 7.90 -3.06 4.03
CA ARG A 112 7.58 -3.53 5.38
C ARG A 112 8.85 -3.69 6.20
N ILE A 113 8.85 -3.23 7.45
CA ILE A 113 9.93 -3.58 8.39
C ILE A 113 9.60 -4.90 9.09
N PRO A 114 10.37 -5.99 8.87
CA PRO A 114 10.08 -7.28 9.47
C PRO A 114 10.32 -7.25 10.98
N ARG A 115 9.56 -8.08 11.72
CA ARG A 115 9.71 -8.29 13.18
C ARG A 115 9.61 -7.00 14.02
N SER A 116 8.85 -6.01 13.56
CA SER A 116 8.56 -4.79 14.33
C SER A 116 7.17 -4.86 14.99
N SER A 117 7.09 -4.43 16.26
CA SER A 117 5.82 -4.22 16.98
C SER A 117 5.84 -2.85 17.66
N PRO A 118 4.95 -1.91 17.28
CA PRO A 118 3.96 -2.02 16.20
C PRO A 118 4.62 -2.20 14.82
N GLN A 119 3.83 -2.65 13.84
CA GLN A 119 4.31 -2.80 12.46
C GLN A 119 4.79 -1.44 11.93
N ARG A 120 5.99 -1.41 11.35
CA ARG A 120 6.59 -0.22 10.74
C ARG A 120 6.73 -0.38 9.23
N ILE A 121 6.70 0.76 8.53
CA ILE A 121 6.84 0.87 7.07
C ILE A 121 7.77 2.03 6.72
N ARG A 122 8.30 2.05 5.49
CA ARG A 122 9.11 3.16 4.94
C ARG A 122 8.94 3.26 3.43
N ARG A 123 9.44 4.33 2.81
CA ARG A 123 9.57 4.40 1.36
C ARG A 123 10.44 3.27 0.82
N HIS A 124 10.01 2.68 -0.28
CA HIS A 124 10.85 1.75 -1.01
C HIS A 124 12.00 2.52 -1.67
N VAL A 125 13.23 2.13 -1.36
CA VAL A 125 14.42 2.69 -2.03
C VAL A 125 14.79 1.75 -3.16
N ARG A 126 14.55 2.18 -4.39
CA ARG A 126 15.10 1.49 -5.57
C ARG A 126 16.62 1.55 -5.47
N ARG A 127 17.26 0.43 -5.11
CA ARG A 127 18.70 0.31 -5.24
C ARG A 127 19.02 0.04 -6.71
N ASP A 128 20.01 0.74 -7.26
CA ASP A 128 20.54 0.53 -8.60
C ASP A 128 21.22 -0.86 -8.70
N THR A 129 20.45 -1.94 -8.73
CA THR A 129 20.86 -3.31 -9.13
C THR A 129 19.61 -4.17 -9.34
N PRO A 130 19.64 -5.14 -10.28
CA PRO A 130 18.57 -5.32 -11.26
C PRO A 130 17.24 -5.75 -10.63
N THR A 131 16.21 -4.92 -10.84
CA THR A 131 14.84 -5.34 -11.18
C THR A 131 14.27 -6.51 -10.36
N SER A 132 14.46 -6.52 -9.04
CA SER A 132 13.97 -7.65 -8.23
C SER A 132 12.58 -7.41 -7.61
N CYS A 133 12.04 -6.20 -7.73
CA CYS A 133 10.79 -5.80 -7.07
C CYS A 133 9.82 -5.14 -8.07
N CYS A 134 10.31 -4.16 -8.85
CA CYS A 134 9.65 -3.63 -10.03
C CYS A 134 10.21 -4.34 -11.26
N ARG A 135 9.35 -4.79 -12.18
CA ARG A 135 9.77 -5.18 -13.54
C ARG A 135 10.49 -4.01 -14.25
#